data_AF-A0A1J9REQ6-F1
#
_entry.id   AF-A0A1J9REQ6-F1
#
_cell.length_a   1.000
_cell.length_b   1.000
_cell.length_c   1.000
_cell.angle_alpha   90.00
_cell.angle_beta   90.00
_cell.angle_gamma   90.00
#
_symmetry.space_group_name_H-M   'P 1'
#
loop_
_entity.id
_entity.type
_entity.pdbx_description
1 polymer ?
#
loop_
_entity_poly.entity_id
_entity_poly.type
_entity_poly.pdbx_seq_one_letter_code
_entity_poly.pdbx_strand_id
1 'polypeptide(L)'
;MVTFACKKCKKCFRKDAREFEESDEYCPHCDNHFVLEAVTPKPALKIEGEDARVDSRMLKDERVRQEGERTIFNVKDAPNRLG
;
A
#
# COMPACT_ATOMS: atom_id res chain seq x y z
N MET A 1 -2.56 31.19 -15.33
CA MET A 1 -3.36 30.43 -16.30
C MET A 1 -2.85 29.00 -16.48
N VAL A 2 -3.67 28.03 -16.09
CA VAL A 2 -3.45 26.58 -16.24
C VAL A 2 -4.60 26.01 -17.07
N THR A 3 -4.30 25.03 -17.93
CA THR A 3 -5.32 24.36 -18.74
C THR A 3 -5.56 22.98 -18.17
N PHE A 4 -6.82 22.69 -17.81
CA PHE A 4 -7.23 21.41 -17.25
C PHE A 4 -8.15 20.68 -18.23
N ALA A 5 -8.13 19.34 -18.18
CA ALA A 5 -9.03 18.49 -18.93
C ALA A 5 -9.95 17.75 -17.96
N CYS A 6 -11.27 17.90 -18.12
CA CYS A 6 -12.22 17.22 -17.26
C CYS A 6 -12.35 15.73 -17.62
N LYS A 7 -12.22 14.83 -16.63
CA LYS A 7 -12.32 13.38 -16.84
C LYS A 7 -13.71 12.91 -17.28
N LYS A 8 -14.79 13.51 -16.75
CA LYS A 8 -16.17 13.15 -17.11
C LYS A 8 -16.55 13.62 -18.53
N CYS A 9 -16.13 14.84 -18.87
CA CYS A 9 -16.72 15.59 -19.99
C CYS A 9 -15.76 15.75 -21.16
N LYS A 10 -14.48 15.41 -20.96
CA LYS A 10 -13.38 15.48 -21.93
C LYS A 10 -13.17 16.87 -22.56
N LYS A 11 -13.84 17.90 -22.04
CA LYS A 11 -13.67 19.29 -22.43
C LYS A 11 -12.48 19.88 -21.69
N CYS A 12 -11.67 20.64 -22.42
CA CYS A 12 -10.57 21.42 -21.88
C CYS A 12 -11.10 22.77 -21.42
N PHE A 13 -10.73 23.19 -20.21
CA PHE A 13 -11.06 24.50 -19.68
C PHE A 13 -9.79 25.18 -19.15
N ARG A 14 -9.83 26.51 -19.10
CA ARG A 14 -8.72 27.34 -18.61
C ARG A 14 -9.12 27.96 -17.30
N LYS A 15 -8.19 27.93 -16.35
CA LYS A 15 -8.40 28.40 -14.99
C LYS A 15 -7.16 29.12 -14.49
N ASP A 16 -7.31 30.20 -13.73
CA ASP A 16 -6.18 30.89 -13.13
C ASP A 16 -5.81 30.29 -11.79
N ALA A 17 -4.79 29.43 -11.77
CA ALA A 17 -4.29 28.77 -10.56
C ALA A 17 -3.52 29.69 -9.57
N ARG A 18 -3.72 31.02 -9.64
CA ARG A 18 -3.12 31.99 -8.73
C ARG A 18 -3.99 32.25 -7.51
N GLU A 19 -5.30 32.15 -7.68
CA GLU A 19 -6.30 32.25 -6.63
C GLU A 19 -7.08 30.93 -6.66
N PHE A 20 -7.25 30.30 -5.50
CA PHE A 20 -7.90 29.00 -5.39
C PHE A 20 -9.09 29.16 -4.45
N GLU A 21 -10.27 29.41 -5.02
CA GLU A 21 -11.53 29.52 -4.28
C GLU A 21 -12.30 28.17 -4.28
N GLU A 22 -13.30 28.02 -3.41
CA GLU A 22 -14.10 26.78 -3.31
C GLU A 22 -14.97 26.52 -4.57
N SER A 23 -15.43 27.57 -5.25
CA SER A 23 -16.16 27.46 -6.55
C SER A 23 -15.33 26.79 -7.65
N ASP A 24 -14.03 26.80 -7.42
CA ASP A 24 -12.97 26.59 -8.35
C ASP A 24 -12.52 25.10 -8.29
N GLU A 25 -13.18 24.29 -7.46
CA GLU A 25 -13.01 22.84 -7.34
C GLU A 25 -13.80 22.03 -8.39
N TYR A 26 -14.70 22.70 -9.11
CA TYR A 26 -15.61 22.08 -10.06
C TYR A 26 -15.28 22.42 -11.51
N CYS A 27 -15.52 21.48 -12.42
CA CYS A 27 -15.44 21.75 -13.84
C CYS A 27 -16.64 22.61 -14.30
N PRO A 28 -16.43 23.75 -14.98
CA PRO A 28 -17.51 24.67 -15.39
C PRO A 28 -18.47 24.09 -16.45
N HIS A 29 -18.19 22.91 -16.98
CA HIS A 29 -19.00 22.28 -18.02
C HIS A 29 -19.94 21.19 -17.50
N CYS A 30 -19.71 20.67 -16.30
CA CYS A 30 -20.43 19.49 -15.82
C CYS A 30 -20.28 19.23 -14.31
N ASP A 31 -19.84 20.23 -13.55
CA ASP A 31 -19.73 20.21 -12.09
C ASP A 31 -18.96 18.99 -11.55
N ASN A 32 -17.96 18.53 -12.31
CA ASN A 32 -17.09 17.48 -11.81
C ASN A 32 -16.09 18.07 -10.84
N HIS A 33 -16.16 17.66 -9.57
CA HIS A 33 -15.11 17.92 -8.58
C HIS A 33 -13.80 17.29 -9.04
N PHE A 34 -12.77 18.11 -9.24
CA PHE A 34 -11.48 17.65 -9.79
C PHE A 34 -10.34 17.71 -8.77
N VAL A 35 -10.61 18.22 -7.56
CA VAL A 35 -9.66 18.23 -6.45
C VAL A 35 -9.69 16.83 -5.82
N LEU A 36 -8.56 16.13 -5.89
CA LEU A 36 -8.41 14.82 -5.28
C LEU A 36 -7.69 14.98 -3.94
N GLU A 37 -8.18 14.27 -2.92
CA GLU A 37 -7.50 14.22 -1.62
C GLU A 37 -6.07 13.66 -1.78
N ALA A 38 -5.13 14.25 -1.05
CA ALA A 38 -3.76 13.79 -1.06
C ALA A 38 -3.67 12.38 -0.47
N VAL A 39 -3.25 11.41 -1.28
CA VAL A 39 -3.05 10.04 -0.81
C VAL A 39 -1.79 10.00 0.05
N THR A 40 -1.94 9.67 1.34
CA THR A 40 -0.80 9.45 2.23
C THR A 40 -0.13 8.12 1.89
N PRO A 41 1.21 8.08 1.70
CA PRO A 41 1.91 6.83 1.47
C PRO A 41 1.83 5.99 2.74
N LYS A 42 1.03 4.92 2.70
CA LYS A 42 1.01 3.92 3.78
C LYS A 42 2.35 3.19 3.76
N PRO A 43 3.06 3.05 4.89
CA PRO A 43 4.28 2.26 4.95
C PRO A 43 3.93 0.79 4.67
N ALA A 44 4.13 0.37 3.42
CA ALA A 44 4.03 -1.03 3.05
C ALA A 44 5.41 -1.66 3.26
N LEU A 45 5.51 -2.61 4.20
CA LEU A 45 6.66 -3.50 4.29
C LEU A 45 6.63 -4.41 3.05
N LYS A 46 7.28 -3.98 1.97
CA LYS A 46 7.49 -4.82 0.80
C LYS A 46 8.66 -5.74 1.14
N ILE A 47 8.38 -7.03 1.30
CA ILE A 47 9.42 -8.04 1.38
C ILE A 47 9.88 -8.24 -0.07
N GLU A 48 11.06 -7.73 -0.41
CA GLU A 48 11.72 -7.99 -1.70
C GLU A 48 12.21 -9.45 -1.69
N GLY A 49 11.30 -10.38 -2.01
CA GLY A 49 11.67 -11.75 -2.32
C GLY A 49 12.30 -11.77 -3.71
N GLU A 50 13.62 -11.94 -3.77
CA GLU A 50 14.31 -12.30 -5.01
C GLU A 50 13.76 -13.63 -5.55
N ASP A 51 13.92 -13.88 -6.85
CA ASP A 51 13.34 -15.01 -7.60
C ASP A 51 13.34 -16.31 -6.78
N ALA A 52 12.17 -16.94 -6.65
CA ALA A 52 11.94 -18.16 -5.89
C ALA A 52 12.78 -19.36 -6.35
N ARG A 53 13.41 -19.28 -7.53
CA ARG A 53 14.37 -20.28 -8.03
C ARG A 53 15.79 -20.11 -7.48
N VAL A 54 16.15 -18.91 -7.02
CA VAL A 54 17.50 -18.58 -6.51
C VAL A 54 17.53 -18.70 -4.99
N ASP A 55 16.49 -18.24 -4.29
CA ASP A 55 16.40 -18.35 -2.83
C ASP A 55 15.12 -19.06 -2.38
N SER A 56 15.22 -20.36 -2.14
CA SER A 56 14.12 -21.21 -1.67
C SER A 56 13.86 -21.10 -0.17
N ARG A 57 14.56 -20.21 0.57
CA ARG A 57 14.34 -20.02 2.02
C ARG A 57 12.95 -19.47 2.37
N MET A 58 12.29 -18.79 1.43
CA MET A 58 10.93 -18.25 1.60
C MET A 58 9.82 -19.24 1.21
N LEU A 59 10.15 -20.40 0.64
CA LEU A 59 9.20 -21.43 0.24
C LEU A 59 9.05 -22.46 1.37
N LYS A 60 7.81 -22.70 1.83
CA LYS A 60 7.52 -23.76 2.80
C LYS A 60 7.41 -25.10 2.06
N ASP A 61 8.30 -26.04 2.36
CA ASP A 61 8.19 -27.44 1.90
C ASP A 61 7.31 -28.23 2.90
N GLU A 62 6.16 -28.73 2.44
CA GLU A 62 5.21 -29.50 3.25
C GLU A 62 5.70 -30.92 3.58
N ARG A 63 6.77 -31.41 2.95
CA ARG A 63 7.30 -32.77 3.18
C ARG A 63 8.20 -32.86 4.40
N VAL A 64 8.75 -31.72 4.85
CA VAL A 64 9.63 -31.66 6.00
C VAL A 64 8.78 -31.44 7.25
N ARG A 65 8.85 -32.39 8.20
CA ARG A 65 8.15 -32.28 9.49
C ARG A 65 8.67 -31.05 10.23
N GLN A 66 7.87 -29.99 10.28
CA GLN A 66 8.23 -28.80 11.03
C GLN A 66 8.36 -29.15 12.52
N GLU A 67 9.42 -28.65 13.15
CA GLU A 67 9.52 -28.71 14.59
C GLU A 67 8.38 -27.88 15.18
N GLY A 68 7.53 -28.53 15.99
CA GLY A 68 6.37 -27.90 16.59
C GLY A 68 6.75 -26.62 17.35
N GLU A 69 5.81 -25.67 17.40
CA GLU A 69 5.99 -24.38 18.05
C GLU A 69 6.56 -24.54 19.45
N ARG A 70 7.86 -24.24 19.61
CA ARG A 70 8.54 -24.29 20.90
C ARG A 70 8.14 -23.06 21.70
N THR A 71 7.04 -23.17 22.45
CA THR A 71 6.67 -22.15 23.42
C THR A 71 7.57 -22.25 24.66
N ILE A 72 7.70 -21.15 25.40
CA ILE A 72 8.51 -21.08 26.64
C ILE A 72 8.01 -22.12 27.68
N PHE A 73 6.79 -22.60 27.54
CA PHE A 73 6.13 -23.60 28.39
C PHE A 73 6.17 -25.03 27.82
N ASN A 74 7.26 -25.40 27.15
CA ASN A 74 7.39 -26.77 26.65
C ASN A 74 7.64 -27.73 27.82
N VAL A 75 6.61 -28.48 28.22
CA VAL A 75 6.61 -29.43 29.35
C VAL A 75 7.74 -30.48 29.24
N LYS A 76 8.23 -30.72 28.02
CA LYS A 76 9.32 -31.68 27.75
C LYS A 76 10.73 -31.12 27.98
N ASP A 77 10.94 -29.80 27.88
CA ASP A 77 12.25 -29.15 28.02
C ASP A 77 12.47 -28.48 29.40
N ALA A 78 11.43 -28.47 30.25
CA ALA A 78 11.50 -27.92 31.61
C ALA A 78 12.64 -28.48 32.50
N PRO A 79 13.00 -29.79 32.48
CA PRO A 79 14.03 -30.29 33.37
C PRO A 79 15.46 -29.88 32.98
N ASN A 80 15.70 -29.41 31.75
CA ASN A 80 17.05 -29.09 31.26
C ASN A 80 17.44 -27.60 31.40
N ARG A 81 16.54 -26.73 31.87
CA ARG A 81 16.77 -25.27 32.00
C ARG A 81 16.72 -24.73 33.43
N LEU A 82 16.40 -25.57 34.42
CA LEU A 82 16.32 -25.21 35.85
C LEU A 82 17.47 -25.83 36.68
N GLY A 83 18.62 -26.02 36.04
CA GLY A 83 19.89 -26.34 36.71
C GLY A 83 20.71 -25.07 36.93
#